data_AF-A0A259DCM6-F1
#
_entry.id   AF-A0A259DCM6-F1
#
_cell.length_a   1.000
_cell.length_b   1.000
_cell.length_c   1.000
_cell.angle_alpha   90.00
_cell.angle_beta   90.00
_cell.angle_gamma   90.00
#
_symmetry.space_group_name_H-M   'P 1'
#
loop_
_entity.id
_entity.type
_entity.pdbx_description
1 polymer ?
#
loop_
_entity_poly.entity_id
_entity_poly.type
_entity_poly.pdbx_seq_one_letter_code
_entity_poly.pdbx_strand_id
1 'polypeptide(L)'
;FRIDQSYERFLERATNSLIEHLQANGEDATWHYSPLGLRMLLSSSYQVVLKKMHAIAAEVNSAAAIRIADLYGKTFSITVEGFKIETPVVSYIPPPINLGQTIALDLQVSWWKGWWQRRRGYKAFAQDFYNLIRAETDPIINDLKTIQIGLFRERTQNTLRDFLQEQRELLMSALASSEISMEEMKELFGVNAWEDRQECLASIMDELGVYAE
;
A
#
# COMPACT_ATOMS: atom_id res chain seq x y z
N PHE A 1 8.72 12.04 1.75
CA PHE A 1 8.38 10.61 1.94
C PHE A 1 9.64 9.76 1.83
N ARG A 2 9.69 8.54 2.39
CA ARG A 2 10.85 7.62 2.19
C ARG A 2 11.10 7.34 0.70
N ILE A 3 10.02 7.31 -0.08
CA ILE A 3 10.05 7.18 -1.55
C ILE A 3 10.93 8.28 -2.17
N ASP A 4 10.80 9.53 -1.74
CA ASP A 4 11.59 10.66 -2.28
C ASP A 4 13.07 10.51 -2.02
N GLN A 5 13.45 10.19 -0.78
CA GLN A 5 14.86 10.05 -0.41
C GLN A 5 15.53 8.89 -1.13
N SER A 6 14.83 7.76 -1.25
CA SER A 6 15.34 6.59 -1.97
C SER A 6 15.44 6.88 -3.47
N TYR A 7 14.48 7.63 -4.02
CA TYR A 7 14.45 8.04 -5.42
C TYR A 7 15.58 9.02 -5.77
N GLU A 8 15.77 10.07 -4.97
CA GLU A 8 16.87 11.03 -5.15
C GLU A 8 18.23 10.35 -5.08
N ARG A 9 18.45 9.46 -4.09
CA ARG A 9 19.68 8.67 -3.98
C ARG A 9 19.91 7.77 -5.19
N PHE A 10 18.84 7.23 -5.79
CA PHE A 10 18.96 6.44 -7.01
C PHE A 10 19.40 7.32 -8.19
N LEU A 11 18.78 8.49 -8.36
CA LEU A 11 19.14 9.44 -9.41
C LEU A 11 20.60 9.90 -9.28
N GLU A 12 21.02 10.28 -8.08
CA GLU A 12 22.41 10.65 -7.78
C GLU A 12 23.40 9.53 -8.15
N ARG A 13 23.09 8.28 -7.78
CA ARG A 13 23.95 7.12 -8.10
C ARG A 13 24.02 6.86 -9.60
N ALA A 14 22.90 6.93 -10.30
CA ALA A 14 22.85 6.72 -11.75
C ALA A 14 23.66 7.81 -12.48
N THR A 15 23.48 9.06 -12.08
CA THR A 15 24.20 10.21 -12.65
C THR A 15 25.70 10.16 -12.35
N ASN A 16 26.11 9.78 -11.13
CA ASN A 16 27.54 9.63 -10.80
C ASN A 16 28.18 8.48 -11.58
N SER A 17 27.49 7.34 -11.69
CA SER A 17 27.94 6.20 -12.50
C SER A 17 28.14 6.57 -13.97
N LEU A 18 27.28 7.45 -14.51
CA LEU A 18 27.44 7.99 -15.86
C LEU A 18 28.68 8.90 -15.97
N ILE A 19 28.91 9.81 -15.01
CA ILE A 19 30.09 10.69 -15.01
C ILE A 19 31.37 9.87 -14.98
N GLU A 20 31.46 8.88 -14.09
CA GLU A 20 32.63 8.01 -13.94
C GLU A 20 32.90 7.23 -15.23
N HIS A 21 31.87 6.67 -15.85
CA HIS A 21 32.00 5.96 -17.12
C HIS A 21 32.53 6.88 -18.23
N LEU A 22 32.00 8.11 -18.34
CA LEU A 22 32.43 9.07 -19.35
C LEU A 22 33.87 9.54 -19.13
N GLN A 23 34.30 9.68 -17.87
CA GLN A 23 35.68 10.02 -17.53
C GLN A 23 36.66 8.88 -17.85
N ALA A 24 36.25 7.62 -17.65
CA ALA A 24 37.12 6.46 -17.83
C ALA A 24 37.18 5.96 -19.29
N ASN A 25 36.03 5.95 -19.98
CA ASN A 25 35.86 5.25 -21.26
C ASN A 25 35.61 6.21 -22.44
N GLY A 26 35.39 7.50 -22.15
CA GLY A 26 35.06 8.50 -23.16
C GLY A 26 33.65 8.33 -23.73
N GLU A 27 33.38 9.11 -24.77
CA GLU A 27 32.03 9.38 -25.30
C GLU A 27 31.59 8.37 -26.35
N ASP A 28 32.46 7.46 -26.78
CA ASP A 28 32.13 6.44 -27.76
C ASP A 28 31.74 5.10 -27.13
N ALA A 29 31.93 4.97 -25.81
CA ALA A 29 31.64 3.75 -25.07
C ALA A 29 30.17 3.68 -24.64
N THR A 30 29.49 2.59 -25.02
CA THR A 30 28.12 2.31 -24.60
C THR A 30 28.02 2.22 -23.07
N TRP A 31 27.06 2.94 -22.50
CA TRP A 31 26.71 2.87 -21.09
C TRP A 31 25.32 2.27 -20.93
N HIS A 32 25.20 1.32 -20.01
CA HIS A 32 23.93 0.67 -19.67
C HIS A 32 23.69 0.79 -18.18
N TYR A 33 22.48 1.19 -17.81
CA TYR A 33 22.09 1.25 -16.41
C TYR A 33 20.76 0.55 -16.20
N SER A 34 20.78 -0.49 -15.35
CA SER A 34 19.62 -1.35 -15.19
C SER A 34 18.46 -0.61 -14.48
N PRO A 35 17.27 -0.54 -15.10
CA PRO A 35 16.08 0.02 -14.45
C PRO A 35 15.51 -0.88 -13.35
N LEU A 36 15.98 -2.14 -13.24
CA LEU A 36 15.52 -3.12 -12.26
C LEU A 36 15.75 -2.62 -10.83
N GLY A 37 16.90 -2.00 -10.57
CA GLY A 37 17.24 -1.45 -9.25
C GLY A 37 16.25 -0.37 -8.80
N LEU A 38 15.82 0.51 -9.71
CA LEU A 38 14.80 1.52 -9.43
C LEU A 38 13.47 0.87 -9.08
N ARG A 39 13.01 -0.06 -9.92
CA ARG A 39 11.72 -0.73 -9.69
C ARG A 39 11.69 -1.44 -8.35
N MET A 40 12.71 -2.21 -7.99
CA MET A 40 12.77 -2.88 -6.69
C MET A 40 12.73 -1.89 -5.52
N LEU A 41 13.43 -0.76 -5.66
CA LEU A 41 13.47 0.29 -4.64
C LEU A 41 12.12 1.00 -4.48
N LEU A 42 11.44 1.28 -5.59
CA LEU A 42 10.09 1.85 -5.57
C LEU A 42 9.07 0.86 -5.01
N SER A 43 9.10 -0.39 -5.45
CA SER A 43 8.23 -1.46 -4.93
C SER A 43 8.42 -1.67 -3.43
N SER A 44 9.65 -1.79 -2.95
CA SER A 44 9.92 -1.98 -1.51
C SER A 44 9.54 -0.75 -0.67
N SER A 45 9.71 0.46 -1.20
CA SER A 45 9.28 1.69 -0.54
C SER A 45 7.76 1.80 -0.47
N TYR A 46 7.07 1.42 -1.55
CA TYR A 46 5.61 1.34 -1.58
C TYR A 46 5.07 0.33 -0.58
N GLN A 47 5.63 -0.88 -0.51
CA GLN A 47 5.19 -1.91 0.45
C GLN A 47 5.28 -1.44 1.91
N VAL A 48 6.31 -0.67 2.26
CA VAL A 48 6.41 -0.10 3.61
C VAL A 48 5.34 0.96 3.87
N VAL A 49 5.01 1.80 2.88
CA VAL A 49 3.91 2.75 3.00
C VAL A 49 2.58 2.02 3.15
N LEU A 50 2.31 1.03 2.29
CA LEU A 50 1.11 0.21 2.32
C LEU A 50 0.92 -0.47 3.68
N LYS A 51 1.98 -1.11 4.22
CA LYS A 51 1.95 -1.71 5.56
C LYS A 51 1.58 -0.70 6.65
N LYS A 52 2.14 0.51 6.61
CA LYS A 52 1.82 1.58 7.57
C LYS A 52 0.37 2.03 7.43
N MET A 53 -0.13 2.17 6.21
CA MET A 53 -1.51 2.57 5.95
C MET A 53 -2.50 1.53 6.47
N HIS A 54 -2.23 0.23 6.26
CA HIS A 54 -3.01 -0.85 6.87
C HIS A 54 -2.98 -0.82 8.39
N ALA A 55 -1.82 -0.58 9.01
CA ALA A 55 -1.72 -0.48 10.46
C ALA A 55 -2.57 0.66 11.03
N ILE A 56 -2.52 1.85 10.40
CA ILE A 56 -3.34 3.01 10.81
C ILE A 56 -4.83 2.71 10.62
N ALA A 57 -5.21 2.11 9.49
CA ALA A 57 -6.60 1.73 9.24
C ALA A 57 -7.11 0.71 10.27
N ALA A 58 -6.31 -0.29 10.60
CA ALA A 58 -6.64 -1.29 11.63
C ALA A 58 -6.81 -0.65 13.01
N GLU A 59 -5.94 0.29 13.39
CA GLU A 59 -6.05 1.03 14.65
C GLU A 59 -7.34 1.84 14.73
N VAL A 60 -7.65 2.61 13.68
CA VAL A 60 -8.88 3.42 13.61
C VAL A 60 -10.12 2.55 13.64
N ASN A 61 -10.16 1.49 12.84
CA ASN A 61 -11.30 0.57 12.77
C ASN A 61 -11.50 -0.17 14.10
N SER A 62 -10.42 -0.60 14.74
CA SER A 62 -10.48 -1.27 16.05
C SER A 62 -11.00 -0.32 17.12
N ALA A 63 -10.51 0.92 17.14
CA ALA A 63 -11.02 1.94 18.06
C ALA A 63 -12.51 2.24 17.84
N ALA A 64 -12.99 2.19 16.59
CA ALA A 64 -14.41 2.33 16.29
C ALA A 64 -15.23 1.14 16.82
N ALA A 65 -14.78 -0.10 16.56
CA ALA A 65 -15.45 -1.31 17.05
C ALA A 65 -15.54 -1.35 18.59
N ILE A 66 -14.46 -0.99 19.31
CA ILE A 66 -14.45 -0.89 20.78
C ILE A 66 -15.49 0.13 21.27
N ARG A 67 -15.57 1.31 20.64
CA ARG A 67 -16.55 2.34 21.03
C ARG A 67 -17.99 1.91 20.83
N ILE A 68 -18.27 1.15 19.76
CA ILE A 68 -19.62 0.60 19.51
C ILE A 68 -19.93 -0.48 20.54
N ALA A 69 -18.96 -1.34 20.88
CA ALA A 69 -19.14 -2.35 21.91
C ALA A 69 -19.46 -1.73 23.28
N ASP A 70 -18.73 -0.67 23.65
CA ASP A 70 -19.02 0.12 24.85
C ASP A 70 -20.43 0.73 24.82
N LEU A 71 -20.88 1.21 23.65
CA LEU A 71 -22.22 1.76 23.47
C LEU A 71 -23.30 0.70 23.72
N TYR A 72 -23.12 -0.51 23.18
CA TYR A 72 -24.03 -1.63 23.41
C TYR A 72 -24.05 -2.05 24.88
N GLY A 73 -22.89 -2.18 25.52
CA GLY A 73 -22.78 -2.48 26.94
C GLY A 73 -23.56 -1.49 27.81
N LYS A 74 -23.45 -0.19 27.53
CA LYS A 74 -24.20 0.87 28.23
C LYS A 74 -25.70 0.84 27.93
N THR A 75 -26.09 0.61 26.68
CA THR A 75 -27.49 0.73 26.24
C THR A 75 -28.33 -0.44 26.76
N PHE A 76 -27.77 -1.65 26.73
CA PHE A 76 -28.48 -2.87 27.08
C PHE A 76 -28.10 -3.42 28.47
N SER A 77 -27.29 -2.69 29.24
CA SER A 77 -26.75 -3.13 30.54
C SER A 77 -26.05 -4.50 30.48
N ILE A 78 -25.41 -4.77 29.35
CA ILE A 78 -24.71 -6.03 29.07
C ILE A 78 -23.32 -5.92 29.70
N THR A 79 -23.15 -6.49 30.89
CA THR A 79 -21.83 -6.81 31.44
C THR A 79 -21.43 -8.20 30.94
N VAL A 80 -21.17 -8.33 29.64
CA VAL A 80 -20.67 -9.60 29.09
C VAL A 80 -19.16 -9.49 28.95
N GLU A 81 -18.47 -10.18 29.86
CA GLU A 81 -17.09 -10.60 29.67
C GLU A 81 -17.00 -11.34 28.32
N GLY A 82 -16.22 -10.81 27.37
CA GLY A 82 -16.02 -11.43 26.06
C GLY A 82 -16.83 -10.84 24.90
N PHE A 83 -17.72 -9.86 25.12
CA PHE A 83 -18.40 -9.19 24.00
C PHE A 83 -17.40 -8.37 23.17
N LYS A 84 -17.17 -8.78 21.93
CA LYS A 84 -16.29 -8.09 20.97
C LYS A 84 -17.00 -7.94 19.63
N ILE A 85 -16.97 -6.73 19.09
CA ILE A 85 -17.40 -6.48 17.72
C ILE A 85 -16.19 -6.69 16.81
N GLU A 86 -16.38 -7.47 15.75
CA GLU A 86 -15.32 -7.70 14.76
C GLU A 86 -14.86 -6.37 14.14
N THR A 87 -13.55 -6.20 14.07
CA THR A 87 -12.97 -5.00 13.45
C THR A 87 -13.03 -5.14 11.94
N PRO A 88 -13.62 -4.17 11.21
CA PRO A 88 -13.68 -4.26 9.77
C PRO A 88 -12.28 -4.14 9.16
N VAL A 89 -11.96 -5.01 8.20
CA VAL A 89 -10.64 -5.05 7.55
C VAL A 89 -10.74 -4.43 6.16
N VAL A 90 -9.80 -3.54 5.84
CA VAL A 90 -9.70 -2.95 4.50
C VAL A 90 -9.30 -4.04 3.51
N SER A 91 -10.12 -4.25 2.48
CA SER A 91 -9.92 -5.28 1.46
C SER A 91 -8.70 -4.99 0.55
N TYR A 92 -8.33 -5.99 -0.26
CA TYR A 92 -7.17 -5.97 -1.15
C TYR A 92 -7.04 -4.67 -1.96
N ILE A 93 -5.84 -4.09 -1.94
CA ILE A 93 -5.47 -2.92 -2.74
C ILE A 93 -4.67 -3.41 -3.93
N PRO A 94 -5.13 -3.17 -5.18
CA PRO A 94 -4.41 -3.63 -6.36
C PRO A 94 -3.02 -2.97 -6.44
N PRO A 95 -2.00 -3.68 -6.92
CA PRO A 95 -0.67 -3.12 -7.08
C PRO A 95 -0.69 -2.00 -8.13
N PRO A 96 0.23 -1.01 -8.01
CA PRO A 96 0.35 0.06 -8.98
C PRO A 96 0.82 -0.48 -10.33
N ILE A 97 0.03 -0.24 -11.37
CA ILE A 97 0.24 -0.76 -12.73
C ILE A 97 1.51 -0.15 -13.35
N ASN A 98 1.80 1.11 -13.04
CA ASN A 98 2.93 1.84 -13.62
C ASN A 98 4.30 1.33 -13.16
N LEU A 99 4.38 0.51 -12.10
CA LEU A 99 5.64 -0.17 -11.73
C LEU A 99 6.09 -1.19 -12.80
N GLY A 100 5.16 -1.72 -13.60
CA GLY A 100 5.45 -2.66 -14.68
C GLY A 100 5.93 -2.01 -15.98
N GLN A 101 5.88 -0.68 -16.09
CA GLN A 101 6.25 0.01 -17.33
C GLN A 101 7.77 -0.07 -17.60
N THR A 102 8.12 -0.18 -18.88
CA THR A 102 9.51 -0.19 -19.35
C THR A 102 10.15 1.16 -19.10
N ILE A 103 11.15 1.21 -18.21
CA ILE A 103 12.00 2.40 -18.03
C ILE A 103 13.20 2.20 -18.96
N ALA A 104 13.20 2.89 -20.10
CA ALA A 104 14.30 2.82 -21.04
C ALA A 104 15.45 3.72 -20.56
N LEU A 105 16.47 3.12 -19.96
CA LEU A 105 17.72 3.79 -19.55
C LEU A 105 18.88 3.37 -20.46
N ASP A 106 18.65 3.37 -21.78
CA ASP A 106 19.67 2.99 -22.75
C ASP A 106 20.10 4.18 -23.60
N LEU A 107 21.40 4.49 -23.57
CA LEU A 107 22.02 5.60 -24.30
C LEU A 107 22.49 5.18 -25.71
N GLN A 108 21.97 4.09 -26.27
CA GLN A 108 22.48 3.48 -27.51
C GLN A 108 22.24 4.24 -28.83
N VAL A 109 21.65 5.43 -28.83
CA VAL A 109 21.07 6.01 -30.05
C VAL A 109 21.87 7.17 -30.62
N SER A 110 22.14 7.17 -31.92
CA SER A 110 22.89 8.20 -32.69
C SER A 110 22.52 9.68 -32.45
N TRP A 111 21.38 10.00 -31.82
CA TRP A 111 21.07 11.35 -31.34
C TRP A 111 21.96 11.79 -30.17
N TRP A 112 22.49 10.87 -29.36
CA TRP A 112 23.29 11.17 -28.17
C TRP A 112 24.68 11.74 -28.52
N LYS A 113 25.33 11.24 -29.57
CA LYS A 113 26.58 11.80 -30.10
C LYS A 113 26.42 13.26 -30.56
N GLY A 114 25.33 13.55 -31.27
CA GLY A 114 25.01 14.92 -31.72
C GLY A 114 24.53 15.84 -30.60
N TRP A 115 23.91 15.28 -29.56
CA TRP A 115 23.55 15.99 -28.33
C TRP A 115 24.79 16.32 -27.48
N TRP A 116 25.78 15.42 -27.49
CA TRP A 116 27.04 15.55 -26.77
C TRP A 116 27.99 16.59 -27.37
N GLN A 117 28.14 16.60 -28.69
CA GLN A 117 28.99 17.58 -29.38
C GLN A 117 28.53 19.05 -29.20
N ARG A 118 27.30 19.29 -28.73
CA ARG A 118 26.71 20.63 -28.60
C ARG A 118 26.88 21.29 -27.22
N ARG A 119 27.42 20.60 -26.20
CA ARG A 119 27.44 21.13 -24.81
C ARG A 119 28.83 21.05 -24.13
N ARG A 120 29.07 21.99 -23.22
CA ARG A 120 30.37 22.24 -22.55
C ARG A 120 30.47 21.49 -21.21
N GLY A 121 30.93 20.24 -21.22
CA GLY A 121 31.49 19.54 -20.05
C GLY A 121 30.58 18.53 -19.32
N TYR A 122 31.18 17.46 -18.78
CA TYR A 122 30.54 16.24 -18.24
C TYR A 122 29.46 16.50 -17.17
N LYS A 123 29.62 17.56 -16.38
CA LYS A 123 28.71 17.91 -15.28
C LYS A 123 27.35 18.44 -15.76
N ALA A 124 27.33 19.20 -16.86
CA ALA A 124 26.08 19.71 -17.43
C ALA A 124 25.20 18.56 -17.95
N PHE A 125 25.83 17.58 -18.58
CA PHE A 125 25.13 16.41 -19.11
C PHE A 125 24.57 15.48 -18.04
N ALA A 126 25.31 15.30 -16.95
CA ALA A 126 24.82 14.57 -15.78
C ALA A 126 23.52 15.18 -15.23
N GLN A 127 23.42 16.51 -15.24
CA GLN A 127 22.21 17.21 -14.83
C GLN A 127 21.04 16.99 -15.79
N ASP A 128 21.30 16.98 -17.10
CA ASP A 128 20.26 16.70 -18.09
C ASP A 128 19.78 15.25 -18.03
N PHE A 129 20.70 14.31 -17.84
CA PHE A 129 20.39 12.89 -17.69
C PHE A 129 19.56 12.64 -16.42
N TYR A 130 19.94 13.30 -15.32
CA TYR A 130 19.13 13.33 -14.09
C TYR A 130 17.70 13.82 -14.40
N ASN A 131 17.55 14.93 -15.13
CA ASN A 131 16.25 15.48 -15.48
C ASN A 131 15.42 14.53 -16.39
N LEU A 132 16.08 13.81 -17.29
CA LEU A 132 15.43 12.84 -18.19
C LEU A 132 14.89 11.65 -17.41
N ILE A 133 15.71 11.00 -16.57
CA ILE A 133 15.22 9.91 -15.72
C ILE A 133 14.08 10.42 -14.85
N ARG A 134 14.21 11.63 -14.31
CA ARG A 134 13.19 12.24 -13.48
C ARG A 134 11.86 12.36 -14.23
N ALA A 135 11.85 12.97 -15.40
CA ALA A 135 10.66 13.13 -16.22
C ALA A 135 9.99 11.80 -16.59
N GLU A 136 10.77 10.76 -16.91
CA GLU A 136 10.25 9.42 -17.23
C GLU A 136 9.64 8.71 -16.03
N THR A 137 10.12 8.99 -14.83
CA THR A 137 9.74 8.23 -13.62
C THR A 137 8.80 9.00 -12.71
N ASP A 138 8.65 10.31 -12.89
CA ASP A 138 7.66 11.16 -12.21
C ASP A 138 6.22 10.60 -12.26
N PRO A 139 5.71 10.07 -13.40
CA PRO A 139 4.40 9.44 -13.44
C PRO A 139 4.26 8.23 -12.50
N ILE A 140 5.32 7.43 -12.37
CA ILE A 140 5.38 6.28 -11.46
C ILE A 140 5.33 6.77 -10.01
N ILE A 141 6.13 7.79 -9.68
CA ILE A 141 6.15 8.39 -8.33
C ILE A 141 4.78 8.99 -7.97
N ASN A 142 4.14 9.68 -8.91
CA ASN A 142 2.82 10.27 -8.70
C ASN A 142 1.73 9.19 -8.52
N ASP A 143 1.76 8.11 -9.30
CA ASP A 143 0.85 6.97 -9.12
C ASP A 143 0.96 6.38 -7.71
N LEU A 144 2.19 6.11 -7.25
CA LEU A 144 2.45 5.57 -5.92
C LEU A 144 1.98 6.48 -4.77
N LYS A 145 2.10 7.80 -4.93
CA LYS A 145 1.84 8.77 -3.86
C LYS A 145 0.43 9.30 -3.85
N THR A 146 -0.16 9.53 -5.02
CA THR A 146 -1.42 10.26 -5.13
C THR A 146 -2.55 9.27 -5.39
N ILE A 147 -2.38 8.44 -6.41
CA ILE A 147 -3.43 7.52 -6.86
C ILE A 147 -3.61 6.39 -5.84
N GLN A 148 -2.53 5.66 -5.52
CA GLN A 148 -2.61 4.52 -4.59
C GLN A 148 -3.04 4.94 -3.18
N ILE A 149 -2.52 6.07 -2.68
CA ILE A 149 -2.92 6.60 -1.36
C ILE A 149 -4.38 7.04 -1.38
N GLY A 150 -4.83 7.69 -2.46
CA GLY A 150 -6.23 8.09 -2.65
C GLY A 150 -7.18 6.89 -2.64
N LEU A 151 -6.87 5.85 -3.43
CA LEU A 151 -7.63 4.61 -3.50
C LEU A 151 -7.72 3.90 -2.15
N PHE A 152 -6.59 3.81 -1.43
CA PHE A 152 -6.59 3.23 -0.09
C PHE A 152 -7.48 4.01 0.87
N ARG A 153 -7.37 5.35 0.86
CA ARG A 153 -8.16 6.22 1.72
C ARG A 153 -9.64 6.05 1.46
N GLU A 154 -10.05 6.09 0.19
CA GLU A 154 -11.43 5.91 -0.22
C GLU A 154 -11.98 4.56 0.23
N ARG A 155 -11.25 3.46 -0.03
CA ARG A 155 -11.65 2.12 0.41
C ARG A 155 -11.78 2.02 1.91
N THR A 156 -10.81 2.55 2.66
CA THR A 156 -10.85 2.55 4.13
C THR A 156 -12.07 3.32 4.65
N GLN A 157 -12.36 4.48 4.06
CA GLN A 157 -13.52 5.29 4.43
C GLN A 157 -14.84 4.58 4.12
N ASN A 158 -14.94 3.90 2.98
CA ASN A 158 -16.13 3.12 2.63
C ASN A 158 -16.30 1.93 3.56
N THR A 159 -15.24 1.14 3.79
CA THR A 159 -15.27 0.01 4.74
C THR A 159 -15.74 0.44 6.14
N LEU A 160 -15.22 1.55 6.67
CA LEU A 160 -15.66 2.05 7.97
C LEU A 160 -17.10 2.57 7.95
N ARG A 161 -17.52 3.23 6.86
CA ARG A 161 -18.90 3.73 6.71
C ARG A 161 -19.91 2.59 6.67
N ASP A 162 -19.62 1.55 5.88
CA ASP A 162 -20.49 0.39 5.71
C ASP A 162 -20.62 -0.35 7.05
N PHE A 163 -19.50 -0.57 7.75
CA PHE A 163 -19.50 -1.12 9.10
C PHE A 163 -20.35 -0.31 10.08
N LEU A 164 -20.16 1.02 10.14
CA LEU A 164 -20.94 1.87 11.05
C LEU A 164 -22.44 1.87 10.72
N GLN A 165 -22.78 1.78 9.44
CA GLN A 165 -24.16 1.71 8.99
C GLN A 165 -24.80 0.37 9.41
N GLU A 166 -24.10 -0.74 9.21
CA GLU A 166 -24.54 -2.07 9.66
C GLU A 166 -24.75 -2.12 11.18
N GLN A 167 -23.79 -1.62 11.97
CA GLN A 167 -23.93 -1.57 13.44
C GLN A 167 -25.11 -0.70 13.89
N ARG A 168 -25.39 0.39 13.16
CA ARG A 168 -26.56 1.23 13.43
C ARG A 168 -27.86 0.49 13.12
N GLU A 169 -27.93 -0.21 12.00
CA GLU A 169 -29.12 -0.98 11.60
C GLU A 169 -29.40 -2.11 12.60
N LEU A 170 -28.37 -2.84 13.02
CA LEU A 170 -28.49 -3.88 14.06
C LEU A 170 -29.00 -3.29 15.38
N LEU A 171 -28.45 -2.16 15.82
CA LEU A 171 -28.91 -1.48 17.05
C LEU A 171 -30.37 -1.06 16.95
N MET A 172 -30.78 -0.46 15.84
CA MET A 172 -32.16 -0.01 15.65
C MET A 172 -33.14 -1.20 15.56
N SER A 173 -32.73 -2.29 14.91
CA SER A 173 -33.48 -3.55 14.89
C SER A 173 -33.65 -4.12 16.30
N ALA A 174 -32.57 -4.12 17.10
CA ALA A 174 -32.61 -4.58 18.47
C ALA A 174 -33.51 -3.74 19.37
N LEU A 175 -33.53 -2.43 19.19
CA LEU A 175 -34.42 -1.54 19.94
C LEU A 175 -35.90 -1.66 19.53
N ALA A 176 -36.18 -1.94 18.25
CA ALA A 176 -37.54 -2.12 17.75
C ALA A 176 -38.17 -3.45 18.23
N SER A 177 -37.33 -4.41 18.58
CA SER A 177 -37.70 -5.74 19.02
C SER A 177 -37.78 -5.74 20.55
N SER A 178 -38.98 -5.70 21.13
CA SER A 178 -39.18 -5.52 22.59
C SER A 178 -38.68 -6.67 23.47
N GLU A 179 -38.24 -7.79 22.90
CA GLU A 179 -37.89 -9.04 23.59
C GLU A 179 -36.69 -9.76 22.97
N ILE A 180 -35.64 -9.06 22.48
CA ILE A 180 -34.43 -9.78 22.05
C ILE A 180 -33.73 -10.36 23.29
N SER A 181 -33.60 -11.68 23.32
CA SER A 181 -32.86 -12.40 24.35
C SER A 181 -31.35 -12.17 24.22
N MET A 182 -30.61 -12.36 25.32
CA MET A 182 -29.15 -12.19 25.35
C MET A 182 -28.43 -13.10 24.32
N GLU A 183 -28.96 -14.30 24.08
CA GLU A 183 -28.43 -15.25 23.08
C GLU A 183 -28.68 -14.76 21.64
N GLU A 184 -29.89 -14.30 21.31
CA GLU A 184 -30.21 -13.71 20.00
C GLU A 184 -29.37 -12.45 19.76
N MET A 185 -29.07 -11.70 20.82
CA MET A 185 -28.21 -10.53 20.75
C MET A 185 -26.75 -10.89 20.45
N LYS A 186 -26.21 -11.96 21.04
CA LYS A 186 -24.86 -12.47 20.70
C LYS A 186 -24.80 -12.96 19.25
N GLU A 187 -25.86 -13.59 18.76
CA GLU A 187 -25.96 -14.07 17.37
C GLU A 187 -26.08 -12.91 16.38
N LEU A 188 -26.94 -11.93 16.65
CA LEU A 188 -27.15 -10.71 15.84
C LEU A 188 -25.87 -9.86 15.71
N PHE A 189 -25.03 -9.83 16.74
CA PHE A 189 -23.78 -9.07 16.74
C PHE A 189 -22.55 -9.89 16.33
N GLY A 190 -22.75 -11.13 15.87
CA GLY A 190 -21.67 -11.96 15.30
C GLY A 190 -20.64 -12.44 16.32
N VAL A 191 -21.01 -12.60 17.59
CA VAL A 191 -20.09 -13.01 18.67
C VAL A 191 -19.53 -14.42 18.43
N ASN A 192 -20.29 -15.32 17.82
CA ASN A 192 -19.85 -16.67 17.46
C ASN A 192 -19.10 -16.71 16.11
N ALA A 193 -19.32 -15.72 15.23
CA ALA A 193 -18.77 -15.75 13.88
C ALA A 193 -17.23 -15.70 13.86
N TRP A 194 -16.60 -15.13 14.89
CA TRP A 194 -15.13 -15.09 15.02
C TRP A 194 -14.56 -16.44 15.47
N GLU A 195 -15.18 -17.09 16.48
CA GLU A 195 -14.80 -18.44 16.92
C GLU A 195 -15.01 -19.44 15.79
N ASP A 196 -16.17 -19.38 15.12
CA ASP A 196 -16.49 -20.23 13.96
C ASP A 196 -15.52 -20.00 12.80
N ARG A 197 -15.14 -18.74 12.53
CA ARG A 197 -14.21 -18.39 11.44
C ARG A 197 -12.77 -18.76 11.78
N GLN A 198 -12.37 -18.68 13.04
CA GLN A 198 -11.04 -19.08 13.49
C GLN A 198 -10.90 -20.59 13.53
N GLU A 199 -11.94 -21.33 13.95
CA GLU A 199 -12.01 -22.79 13.79
C GLU A 199 -11.98 -23.19 12.32
N CYS A 200 -12.72 -22.50 11.46
CA CYS A 200 -12.73 -22.78 10.02
C CYS A 200 -11.36 -22.50 9.38
N LEU A 201 -10.72 -21.39 9.72
CA LEU A 201 -9.36 -21.08 9.23
C LEU A 201 -8.32 -22.06 9.77
N ALA A 202 -8.42 -22.48 11.03
CA ALA A 202 -7.55 -23.50 11.61
C ALA A 202 -7.73 -24.85 10.91
N SER A 203 -8.98 -25.25 10.63
CA SER A 203 -9.30 -26.46 9.86
C SER A 203 -8.73 -26.40 8.44
N ILE A 204 -8.87 -25.27 7.75
CA ILE A 204 -8.31 -25.10 6.39
C ILE A 204 -6.78 -25.13 6.41
N MET A 205 -6.14 -24.54 7.42
CA MET A 205 -4.69 -24.59 7.58
C MET A 205 -4.18 -26.00 7.89
N ASP A 206 -4.92 -26.78 8.67
CA ASP A 206 -4.62 -28.18 8.97
C ASP A 206 -4.74 -29.06 7.71
N GLU A 207 -5.83 -28.90 6.95
CA GLU A 207 -6.02 -29.57 5.65
C GLU A 207 -4.90 -29.25 4.66
N LEU A 208 -4.50 -27.97 4.56
CA LEU A 208 -3.39 -27.57 3.68
C LEU A 208 -2.02 -28.10 4.17
N GLY A 209 -1.85 -28.29 5.47
CA GLY A 209 -0.65 -28.92 6.05
C GLY A 209 -0.48 -30.37 5.63
N VAL A 210 -1.57 -31.11 5.45
CA VAL A 210 -1.56 -32.51 4.96
C VAL A 210 -1.05 -32.61 3.52
N TYR A 211 -1.19 -31.56 2.71
CA TYR A 211 -0.70 -31.50 1.32
C TYR A 211 0.71 -30.89 1.19
N ALA A 212 1.36 -30.54 2.31
CA ALA A 212 2.69 -29.94 2.33
C ALA A 212 3.83 -30.93 2.65
N GLU A 213 3.51 -32.23 2.80
CA GLU A 213 4.45 -33.37 2.77
C GLU A 213 4.43 -34.07 1.40
#